data_AF-A0A0D8XA71-F1
#
_entry.id   AF-A0A0D8XA71-F1
#
_cell.length_a   1.000
_cell.length_b   1.000
_cell.length_c   1.000
_cell.angle_alpha   90.00
_cell.angle_beta   90.00
_cell.angle_gamma   90.00
#
_symmetry.space_group_name_H-M   'P 1'
#
loop_
_entity.id
_entity.type
_entity.pdbx_description
1 polymer ?
#
loop_
_entity_poly.entity_id
_entity_poly.type
_entity_poly.pdbx_seq_one_letter_code
_entity_poly.pdbx_strand_id
1 'polypeptide(L)'
;MQERLDGKPEDTPKQKLLNWIRSKLPQSMPLTNFTSDWNDGDALGALVSALLPGDFPKWKQWTPANALENTQIAMQIAEDRLGIVPLNIQFFE
;
A
#
# COMPACT_ATOMS: atom_id res chain seq x y z
N MET A 1 29.44 -16.09 -5.59
CA MET A 1 28.56 -15.13 -6.30
C MET A 1 27.67 -16.00 -7.16
N GLN A 2 26.38 -16.11 -6.83
CA GLN A 2 25.50 -17.09 -7.48
C GLN A 2 24.96 -16.46 -8.77
N GLU A 3 25.48 -16.90 -9.91
CA GLU A 3 25.02 -16.48 -11.24
C GLU A 3 23.61 -17.02 -11.46
N ARG A 4 22.65 -16.11 -11.70
CA ARG A 4 21.26 -16.48 -12.03
C ARG A 4 21.13 -16.69 -13.53
N LEU A 5 20.44 -17.78 -13.88
CA LEU A 5 20.33 -18.39 -15.21
C LEU A 5 19.32 -17.68 -16.12
N ASP A 6 19.44 -16.37 -16.28
CA ASP A 6 18.61 -15.59 -17.18
C ASP A 6 19.08 -14.15 -17.09
N GLY A 7 19.65 -13.59 -18.16
CA GLY A 7 20.21 -12.23 -18.21
C GLY A 7 19.20 -11.08 -18.01
N LYS A 8 18.13 -11.30 -17.24
CA LYS A 8 17.21 -10.27 -16.79
C LYS A 8 17.88 -9.48 -15.66
N PRO A 9 17.86 -8.13 -15.73
CA PRO A 9 18.29 -7.31 -14.62
C PRO A 9 17.54 -7.67 -13.35
N GLU A 10 18.26 -7.71 -12.24
CA GLU A 10 17.67 -7.80 -10.90
C GLU A 10 16.66 -6.69 -10.66
N ASP A 11 15.52 -7.02 -10.06
CA ASP A 11 14.56 -6.01 -9.63
C ASP A 11 15.22 -5.03 -8.64
N THR A 12 15.08 -3.74 -8.92
CA THR A 12 15.46 -2.66 -7.99
C THR A 12 14.64 -2.76 -6.70
N PRO A 13 15.10 -2.16 -5.57
CA PRO A 13 14.30 -2.10 -4.35
C PRO A 13 12.88 -1.54 -4.56
N LYS A 14 12.75 -0.52 -5.42
CA LYS A 14 11.46 0.05 -5.82
C LYS A 14 10.55 -0.99 -6.48
N GLN A 15 11.07 -1.75 -7.44
CA GLN A 15 10.33 -2.79 -8.14
C GLN A 15 9.96 -3.94 -7.21
N LYS A 16 10.88 -4.38 -6.35
CA LYS A 16 10.62 -5.43 -5.34
C LYS A 16 9.46 -5.04 -4.43
N LEU A 17 9.46 -3.80 -3.93
CA LEU A 17 8.39 -3.31 -3.07
C LEU A 17 7.05 -3.19 -3.82
N LEU A 18 7.04 -2.60 -5.03
CA LEU A 18 5.82 -2.53 -5.84
C LEU A 18 5.26 -3.94 -6.15
N ASN A 19 6.12 -4.89 -6.50
CA ASN A 19 5.73 -6.27 -6.80
C ASN A 19 5.16 -6.96 -5.56
N TRP A 20 5.76 -6.75 -4.38
CA TRP A 20 5.21 -7.26 -3.13
C TRP A 20 3.83 -6.67 -2.82
N ILE A 21 3.65 -5.34 -2.94
CA ILE A 21 2.35 -4.71 -2.69
C ILE A 21 1.30 -5.22 -3.67
N ARG A 22 1.61 -5.28 -4.98
CA ARG A 22 0.70 -5.83 -6.00
C ARG A 22 0.24 -7.25 -5.69
N SER A 23 1.12 -8.08 -5.12
CA SER A 23 0.76 -9.45 -4.71
C SER A 23 -0.29 -9.51 -3.60
N LYS A 24 -0.51 -8.40 -2.88
CA LYS A 24 -1.51 -8.26 -1.82
C LYS A 24 -2.82 -7.62 -2.31
N LEU A 25 -2.77 -6.91 -3.44
CA LEU A 25 -3.91 -6.18 -3.96
C LEU A 25 -4.69 -6.99 -5.02
N PRO A 26 -5.97 -6.68 -5.26
CA PRO A 26 -6.72 -7.27 -6.37
C PRO A 26 -6.06 -6.94 -7.72
N GLN A 27 -6.12 -7.88 -8.66
CA GLN A 27 -5.56 -7.68 -10.01
C GLN A 27 -6.18 -6.50 -10.77
N SER A 28 -7.41 -6.11 -10.42
CA SER A 28 -8.11 -4.96 -11.01
C SER A 28 -7.60 -3.60 -10.51
N MET A 29 -6.68 -3.58 -9.54
CA MET A 29 -6.10 -2.35 -8.97
C MET A 29 -4.62 -2.23 -9.40
N PRO A 30 -4.35 -1.65 -10.59
CA PRO A 30 -2.99 -1.49 -11.07
C PRO A 30 -2.26 -0.43 -10.24
N LEU A 31 -1.26 -0.87 -9.49
CA LEU A 31 -0.35 0.01 -8.75
C LEU A 31 0.99 0.10 -9.49
N THR A 32 1.47 1.29 -9.82
CA THR A 32 2.66 1.54 -10.65
C THR A 32 3.69 2.47 -10.01
N ASN A 33 3.26 3.29 -9.05
CA ASN A 33 4.11 4.27 -8.39
C ASN A 33 3.83 4.37 -6.87
N PHE A 34 4.58 5.24 -6.20
CA PHE A 34 4.47 5.55 -4.76
C PHE A 34 3.93 6.97 -4.52
N THR A 35 3.20 7.53 -5.49
CA THR A 35 2.68 8.89 -5.44
C THR A 35 1.20 8.90 -5.85
N SER A 36 0.91 9.15 -7.13
CA SER A 36 -0.45 9.40 -7.61
C SER A 36 -1.40 8.23 -7.41
N ASP A 37 -0.91 6.99 -7.44
CA ASP A 37 -1.76 5.80 -7.29
C ASP A 37 -2.29 5.62 -5.86
N TRP A 38 -1.83 6.46 -4.92
CA TRP A 38 -2.24 6.45 -3.52
C TRP A 38 -3.14 7.63 -3.15
N ASN A 39 -3.38 8.57 -4.08
CA ASN A 39 -4.00 9.85 -3.79
C ASN A 39 -5.47 9.75 -3.37
N ASP A 40 -6.19 8.70 -3.75
CA ASP A 40 -7.61 8.51 -3.45
C ASP A 40 -7.88 7.65 -2.20
N GLY A 41 -6.82 7.10 -1.60
CA GLY A 41 -6.90 6.25 -0.40
C GLY A 41 -7.32 4.80 -0.67
N ASP A 42 -7.76 4.42 -1.88
CA ASP A 42 -8.28 3.07 -2.16
C ASP A 42 -7.17 2.02 -2.08
N ALA A 43 -6.00 2.31 -2.68
CA ALA A 43 -4.83 1.43 -2.62
C ALA A 43 -4.34 1.21 -1.18
N LEU A 44 -4.41 2.25 -0.35
CA LEU A 44 -4.04 2.16 1.06
C LEU A 44 -5.05 1.32 1.84
N GLY A 45 -6.35 1.56 1.65
CA GLY A 45 -7.42 0.77 2.28
C GLY A 45 -7.37 -0.70 1.89
N ALA A 46 -7.11 -1.00 0.61
CA ALA A 46 -6.95 -2.36 0.12
C ALA A 46 -5.72 -3.05 0.73
N LEU A 47 -4.59 -2.37 0.82
CA LEU A 47 -3.38 -2.93 1.44
C LEU A 47 -3.59 -3.19 2.94
N VAL A 48 -4.14 -2.24 3.68
CA VAL A 48 -4.44 -2.40 5.11
C VAL A 48 -5.40 -3.58 5.31
N SER A 49 -6.47 -3.66 4.53
CA SER A 49 -7.39 -4.79 4.57
C SER A 49 -6.71 -6.13 4.27
N ALA A 50 -5.74 -6.18 3.36
CA ALA A 50 -5.02 -7.42 3.02
C ALA A 50 -4.06 -7.88 4.12
N LEU A 51 -3.68 -6.98 5.03
CA LEU A 51 -2.79 -7.25 6.17
C LEU A 51 -3.55 -7.58 7.46
N LEU A 52 -4.85 -7.24 7.54
CA LEU A 52 -5.66 -7.54 8.71
C LEU A 52 -6.01 -9.03 8.78
N PRO A 53 -6.03 -9.62 10.00
CA PRO A 53 -6.62 -10.93 10.20
C PRO A 53 -8.16 -10.84 10.04
N GLY A 54 -8.69 -11.50 9.01
CA GLY A 54 -10.13 -11.53 8.70
C GLY A 54 -10.53 -10.55 7.58
N ASP A 55 -11.82 -10.50 7.27
CA ASP A 55 -12.36 -9.65 6.19
C ASP A 55 -12.68 -8.23 6.70
N PHE A 56 -11.95 -7.23 6.20
CA PHE A 56 -12.30 -5.81 6.37
C PHE A 56 -12.48 -5.08 5.01
N PRO A 57 -13.52 -5.41 4.24
CA PRO A 57 -13.67 -4.92 2.86
C PRO A 57 -14.27 -3.49 2.77
N LYS A 58 -14.21 -2.66 3.83
CA LYS A 58 -14.85 -1.33 3.84
C LYS A 58 -14.32 -0.42 2.72
N TRP A 59 -13.08 -0.63 2.28
CA TRP A 59 -12.48 0.12 1.17
C TRP A 59 -13.16 -0.12 -0.18
N LYS A 60 -13.84 -1.26 -0.39
CA LYS A 60 -14.47 -1.60 -1.69
C LYS A 60 -15.63 -0.69 -2.09
N GLN A 61 -16.19 0.06 -1.14
CA GLN A 61 -17.30 1.00 -1.34
C GLN A 61 -16.84 2.47 -1.31
N TRP A 62 -15.53 2.71 -1.20
CA TRP A 62 -15.00 4.06 -1.20
C TRP A 62 -15.11 4.69 -2.58
N THR A 63 -15.07 6.02 -2.58
CA THR A 63 -15.08 6.81 -3.81
C THR A 63 -13.91 7.78 -3.79
N PRO A 64 -13.28 8.07 -4.94
CA PRO A 64 -12.16 9.01 -5.01
C PRO A 64 -12.49 10.43 -4.54
N ALA A 65 -13.78 10.82 -4.53
CA ALA A 65 -14.22 12.11 -4.02
C ALA A 65 -13.94 12.29 -2.52
N ASN A 66 -13.82 11.18 -1.77
CA ASN A 66 -13.55 11.17 -0.33
C ASN A 66 -12.09 10.85 0.00
N ALA A 67 -11.16 11.12 -0.93
CA ALA A 67 -9.75 10.78 -0.85
C ALA A 67 -9.09 10.99 0.54
N LEU A 68 -9.31 12.17 1.13
CA LEU A 68 -8.76 12.51 2.44
C LEU A 68 -9.33 11.61 3.55
N GLU A 69 -10.65 11.45 3.58
CA GLU A 69 -11.34 10.60 4.57
C GLU A 69 -10.93 9.13 4.42
N ASN A 70 -10.91 8.61 3.19
CA ASN A 70 -10.46 7.25 2.88
C ASN A 70 -9.05 7.00 3.45
N THR A 71 -8.13 7.92 3.17
CA THR A 71 -6.73 7.84 3.61
C THR A 71 -6.63 7.89 5.14
N GLN A 72 -7.36 8.81 5.79
CA GLN A 72 -7.38 8.93 7.25
C GLN A 72 -7.92 7.67 7.92
N ILE A 73 -9.04 7.11 7.43
CA ILE A 73 -9.61 5.87 7.94
C ILE A 73 -8.61 4.72 7.79
N ALA A 74 -7.97 4.59 6.62
CA ALA A 74 -7.00 3.52 6.39
C ALA A 74 -5.79 3.62 7.32
N MET A 75 -5.23 4.83 7.51
CA MET A 75 -4.11 5.06 8.42
C MET A 75 -4.48 4.78 9.88
N GLN A 76 -5.66 5.22 10.33
CA GLN A 76 -6.13 4.95 11.69
C GLN A 76 -6.24 3.44 11.95
N ILE A 77 -6.79 2.69 11.00
CA ILE A 77 -6.90 1.24 11.14
C ILE A 77 -5.52 0.57 11.14
N ALA A 78 -4.60 1.02 10.30
CA ALA A 78 -3.24 0.51 10.28
C ALA A 78 -2.54 0.72 11.63
N GLU A 79 -2.73 1.89 12.25
CA GLU A 79 -2.23 2.19 13.58
C GLU A 79 -2.88 1.28 14.65
N ASP A 80 -4.22 1.30 14.74
CA ASP A 80 -4.96 0.60 15.79
C ASP A 80 -4.82 -0.92 15.74
N ARG A 81 -4.68 -1.48 14.54
CA ARG A 81 -4.82 -2.93 14.32
C ARG A 81 -3.54 -3.62 13.87
N LEU A 82 -2.60 -2.89 13.29
CA LEU A 82 -1.33 -3.43 12.80
C LEU A 82 -0.12 -2.80 13.50
N GLY A 83 -0.31 -1.78 14.34
CA GLY A 83 0.77 -1.06 15.00
C GLY A 83 1.62 -0.24 14.02
N ILE A 84 1.09 0.08 12.85
CA ILE A 84 1.78 0.89 11.82
C ILE A 84 1.40 2.36 12.06
N VAL A 85 2.26 3.07 12.80
CA VAL A 85 2.04 4.49 13.11
C VAL A 85 2.40 5.39 11.93
N PRO A 86 1.69 6.51 11.72
CA PRO A 86 2.12 7.55 10.79
C PRO A 86 3.55 8.00 11.12
N LEU A 87 4.37 8.21 10.10
CA LEU A 87 5.68 8.81 10.31
C LEU A 87 5.48 10.25 10.78
N ASN A 88 5.93 10.54 12.02
CA ASN A 88 5.96 11.90 12.50
C ASN A 88 7.12 12.63 11.80
N ILE A 89 6.83 13.37 10.73
CA ILE A 89 7.81 14.24 10.05
C ILE A 89 7.83 15.62 10.73
N GLN A 90 7.71 15.66 12.06
CA GLN A 90 8.22 16.81 12.80
C GLN A 90 9.73 16.63 12.87
N PHE A 91 10.40 17.45 12.04
CA PHE A 91 11.83 17.65 12.02
C PHE A 91 12.39 17.71 13.44
N PHE A 92 13.54 17.06 13.67
CA PHE A 92 14.43 17.48 14.74
C PHE A 92 14.60 18.99 14.60
N GLU A 93 14.11 19.77 15.57
CA GLU A 93 14.46 21.19 15.69
C GLU A 93 15.98 21.36 15.79
#